data_AF-A0A5P1F0Q5-F1
#
_entry.id   AF-A0A5P1F0Q5-F1
#
_cell.length_a   1.000
_cell.length_b   1.000
_cell.length_c   1.000
_cell.angle_alpha   90.00
_cell.angle_beta   90.00
_cell.angle_gamma   90.00
#
_symmetry.space_group_name_H-M   'P 1'
#
loop_
_entity.id
_entity.type
_entity.pdbx_description
1 polymer ?
#
loop_
_entity_poly.entity_id
_entity_poly.type
_entity_poly.pdbx_seq_one_letter_code
_entity_poly.pdbx_strand_id
1 'polypeptide(L)'
;MLRSDPSNPLILRNYGKFLHEVEGDAKRAEECYSRAILASPNDGDVLSLYGKLVWETHRDEDRADAYLQRAVEASPDDCYVLGSYASFLWDAEEDDDEEEATSAAPPLVEAF
;
A
#
# COMPACT_ATOMS: atom_id res chain seq x y z
N MET A 1 16.67 -6.75 -29.90
CA MET A 1 15.72 -5.62 -29.69
C MET A 1 14.61 -6.14 -28.79
N LEU A 2 14.69 -5.88 -27.48
CA LEU A 2 13.54 -6.06 -26.58
C LEU A 2 12.52 -5.02 -27.02
N ARG A 3 11.41 -5.48 -27.63
CA ARG A 3 10.24 -4.64 -27.86
C ARG A 3 9.87 -4.02 -26.52
N SER A 4 9.82 -2.69 -26.46
CA SER A 4 9.29 -1.95 -25.32
C SER A 4 7.83 -2.32 -25.18
N ASP A 5 7.52 -3.40 -24.46
CA ASP A 5 6.15 -3.77 -24.15
C ASP A 5 5.67 -2.80 -23.06
N PRO A 6 4.75 -1.87 -23.38
CA PRO A 6 4.26 -0.89 -22.41
C PRO A 6 3.50 -1.55 -21.24
N SER A 7 3.22 -2.84 -21.35
CA SER A 7 2.53 -3.66 -20.35
C SER A 7 3.46 -4.62 -19.60
N ASN A 8 4.79 -4.48 -19.73
CA ASN A 8 5.71 -5.31 -18.97
C ASN A 8 5.56 -5.03 -17.46
N PRO A 9 5.16 -6.03 -16.64
CA PRO A 9 4.88 -5.83 -15.22
C PRO A 9 6.11 -5.34 -14.44
N LEU A 10 7.32 -5.80 -14.79
CA LEU A 10 8.56 -5.36 -14.13
C LEU A 10 8.86 -3.87 -14.38
N ILE A 11 8.62 -3.40 -15.62
CA ILE A 11 8.83 -1.98 -15.97
C ILE A 11 7.79 -1.12 -15.24
N LEU A 12 6.52 -1.53 -15.28
CA LEU A 12 5.44 -0.82 -14.61
C LEU A 12 5.64 -0.76 -13.10
N ARG A 13 6.02 -1.86 -12.46
CA ARG A 13 6.35 -1.92 -11.03
C ARG A 13 7.49 -0.98 -10.66
N ASN A 14 8.61 -1.06 -11.39
CA ASN A 14 9.79 -0.25 -11.08
C ASN A 14 9.54 1.25 -11.34
N TYR A 15 8.78 1.58 -12.38
CA TYR A 15 8.40 2.96 -12.65
C TYR A 15 7.40 3.48 -11.62
N GLY A 16 6.39 2.68 -11.25
CA GLY A 16 5.47 2.99 -10.16
C GLY A 16 6.19 3.27 -8.84
N LYS A 17 7.19 2.44 -8.51
CA LYS A 17 8.03 2.64 -7.32
C LYS A 17 8.81 3.95 -7.36
N PHE A 18 9.40 4.29 -8.50
CA PHE A 18 10.07 5.57 -8.67
C PHE A 18 9.10 6.75 -8.51
N LEU A 19 7.92 6.67 -9.12
CA LEU A 19 6.89 7.71 -8.99
C LEU A 19 6.46 7.89 -7.53
N HIS A 20 6.27 6.78 -6.81
CA HIS A 20 5.84 6.76 -5.42
C HIS A 20 6.91 7.29 -4.46
N GLU A 21 8.11 6.70 -4.48
CA GLU A 21 9.14 6.96 -3.47
C GLU A 21 10.04 8.15 -3.80
N VAL A 22 10.16 8.54 -5.08
CA VAL A 22 11.08 9.59 -5.52
C VAL A 22 10.34 10.84 -5.99
N GLU A 23 9.33 10.71 -6.87
CA GLU A 23 8.57 11.87 -7.36
C GLU A 23 7.42 12.28 -6.42
N GLY A 24 6.98 11.39 -5.52
CA GLY A 24 5.80 11.61 -4.69
C GLY A 24 4.49 11.65 -5.49
N ASP A 25 4.48 11.18 -6.74
CA ASP A 25 3.30 11.13 -7.60
C ASP A 25 2.51 9.85 -7.36
N ALA A 26 1.80 9.83 -6.23
CA ALA A 26 0.96 8.72 -5.81
C ALA A 26 -0.06 8.29 -6.88
N LYS A 27 -0.66 9.25 -7.59
CA LYS A 27 -1.71 8.95 -8.58
C LYS A 27 -1.15 8.17 -9.77
N ARG A 28 -0.01 8.59 -10.31
CA ARG A 28 0.62 7.87 -11.42
C ARG A 28 1.24 6.55 -10.96
N ALA A 29 1.73 6.49 -9.72
CA ALA A 29 2.17 5.24 -9.11
C ALA A 29 1.02 4.22 -9.03
N GLU A 30 -0.15 4.64 -8.56
CA GLU A 30 -1.35 3.81 -8.46
C GLU A 30 -1.76 3.22 -9.82
N GLU A 31 -1.73 4.03 -10.89
CA GLU A 31 -1.99 3.57 -12.25
C GLU A 31 -0.96 2.51 -12.70
N CYS A 32 0.33 2.75 -12.43
CA CYS A 32 1.40 1.83 -12.81
C CYS A 32 1.27 0.49 -12.08
N TYR A 33 1.07 0.51 -10.77
CA TYR A 33 0.88 -0.69 -9.97
C TYR A 33 -0.39 -1.43 -10.36
N SER A 34 -1.51 -0.74 -10.58
CA SER A 34 -2.75 -1.36 -11.05
C SER A 34 -2.56 -2.12 -12.36
N ARG A 35 -1.85 -1.52 -13.33
CA ARG A 35 -1.55 -2.16 -14.62
C ARG A 35 -0.57 -3.33 -14.45
N ALA A 36 0.40 -3.23 -13.56
CA ALA A 36 1.33 -4.31 -13.26
C ALA A 36 0.63 -5.50 -12.58
N ILE A 37 -0.32 -5.26 -11.66
CA ILE A 37 -1.18 -6.29 -11.07
C ILE A 37 -2.02 -6.97 -12.16
N LEU A 38 -2.62 -6.21 -13.09
CA LEU A 38 -3.38 -6.81 -14.20
C LEU A 38 -2.51 -7.70 -15.10
N ALA A 39 -1.25 -7.33 -15.31
CA ALA A 39 -0.29 -8.11 -16.10
C ALA A 39 0.29 -9.31 -15.33
N SER A 40 0.41 -9.21 -14.00
CA SER A 40 0.94 -10.27 -13.12
C SER A 40 0.18 -10.29 -11.77
N PRO A 41 -0.99 -10.95 -11.71
CA PRO A 41 -1.91 -10.86 -10.55
C PRO A 41 -1.39 -11.45 -9.24
N ASN A 42 -0.35 -12.28 -9.31
CA ASN A 42 0.27 -12.99 -8.18
C ASN A 42 1.73 -12.56 -7.96
N ASP A 43 2.11 -11.34 -8.38
CA ASP A 43 3.43 -10.78 -8.05
C ASP A 43 3.37 -10.15 -6.65
N GLY A 44 4.00 -10.80 -5.66
CA GLY A 44 3.99 -10.35 -4.27
C GLY A 44 4.59 -8.96 -4.08
N ASP A 45 5.61 -8.59 -4.86
CA ASP A 45 6.24 -7.27 -4.76
C ASP A 45 5.27 -6.16 -5.20
N VAL A 46 4.54 -6.36 -6.31
CA VAL A 46 3.63 -5.31 -6.79
C VAL A 46 2.39 -5.20 -5.90
N LEU A 47 1.90 -6.32 -5.37
CA LEU A 47 0.78 -6.34 -4.44
C LEU A 47 1.14 -5.62 -3.14
N SER A 48 2.35 -5.84 -2.59
CA SER A 48 2.79 -5.17 -1.36
C SER A 48 3.01 -3.67 -1.57
N LEU A 49 3.64 -3.28 -2.68
CA LEU A 49 3.81 -1.85 -3.05
C LEU A 49 2.47 -1.14 -3.23
N TYR A 50 1.48 -1.81 -3.84
CA TYR A 50 0.15 -1.24 -4.03
C TYR A 50 -0.63 -1.12 -2.72
N GLY A 51 -0.62 -2.17 -1.88
CA GLY A 51 -1.26 -2.13 -0.56
C GLY A 51 -0.69 -1.02 0.32
N LYS A 52 0.64 -0.88 0.34
CA LYS A 52 1.33 0.23 1.03
C LYS A 52 0.89 1.60 0.49
N LEU A 53 0.87 1.78 -0.84
CA LEU A 53 0.42 3.04 -1.44
C LEU A 53 -1.01 3.38 -1.02
N VAL A 54 -1.93 2.40 -1.07
CA VAL A 54 -3.33 2.59 -0.68
C VAL A 54 -3.45 3.03 0.77
N TRP A 55 -2.68 2.41 1.67
CA TRP A 55 -2.63 2.81 3.08
C TRP A 55 -2.16 4.26 3.25
N GLU A 56 -1.04 4.61 2.60
CA GLU A 56 -0.44 5.95 2.69
C GLU A 56 -1.30 7.07 2.09
N THR A 57 -2.06 6.79 1.02
CA THR A 57 -2.80 7.82 0.30
C THR A 57 -4.27 7.92 0.67
N HIS A 58 -4.86 6.82 1.11
CA HIS A 58 -6.30 6.74 1.34
C HIS A 58 -6.68 6.36 2.77
N ARG A 59 -5.75 5.83 3.57
CA ARG A 59 -6.06 5.22 4.88
C ARG A 59 -7.22 4.22 4.79
N ASP A 60 -7.28 3.51 3.66
CA ASP A 60 -8.30 2.51 3.39
C ASP A 60 -7.75 1.16 3.85
N GLU A 61 -7.98 0.86 5.13
CA GLU A 61 -7.47 -0.33 5.82
C GLU A 61 -7.93 -1.62 5.12
N ASP A 62 -9.23 -1.74 4.84
CA ASP A 62 -9.83 -2.90 4.16
C ASP A 62 -9.13 -3.21 2.84
N ARG A 63 -8.90 -2.19 2.00
CA ARG A 63 -8.20 -2.39 0.73
C ARG A 63 -6.73 -2.71 0.95
N ALA A 64 -6.05 -1.99 1.85
CA ALA A 64 -4.63 -2.20 2.10
C ALA A 64 -4.35 -3.62 2.61
N ASP A 65 -5.11 -4.09 3.62
CA ASP A 65 -5.02 -5.45 4.17
C ASP A 65 -5.25 -6.50 3.09
N ALA A 66 -6.32 -6.35 2.28
CA ALA A 66 -6.63 -7.29 1.22
C ALA A 66 -5.50 -7.44 0.18
N TYR A 67 -4.78 -6.37 -0.16
CA TYR A 67 -3.64 -6.45 -1.08
C TYR A 67 -2.38 -7.01 -0.41
N LEU A 68 -2.12 -6.65 0.85
CA LEU A 68 -0.95 -7.13 1.59
C LEU A 68 -1.08 -8.61 1.96
N GLN A 69 -2.25 -9.07 2.36
CA GLN A 69 -2.53 -10.49 2.59
C GLN A 69 -2.30 -11.31 1.32
N ARG A 70 -2.81 -10.84 0.18
CA ARG A 70 -2.54 -11.47 -1.13
C ARG A 70 -1.06 -11.46 -1.50
N ALA A 71 -0.32 -10.42 -1.12
CA ALA A 71 1.12 -10.36 -1.33
C ALA A 71 1.84 -11.46 -0.52
N VAL A 72 1.48 -11.64 0.75
CA VAL A 72 2.02 -12.69 1.62
C VAL A 72 1.68 -14.08 1.10
N GLU A 73 0.44 -14.30 0.63
CA GLU A 73 0.05 -15.58 0.01
C GLU A 73 0.86 -15.88 -1.26
N ALA A 74 1.14 -14.86 -2.07
CA ALA A 74 1.90 -15.00 -3.30
C ALA A 74 3.42 -15.19 -3.06
N SER A 75 3.96 -14.65 -1.97
CA SER A 75 5.40 -14.67 -1.67
C SER A 75 5.65 -14.78 -0.16
N PRO A 76 5.33 -15.94 0.46
CA PRO A 76 5.33 -16.11 1.90
C PRO A 76 6.72 -16.06 2.55
N ASP A 77 7.78 -16.28 1.75
CA ASP A 77 9.17 -16.27 2.21
C ASP A 77 9.90 -14.96 1.84
N ASP A 78 9.21 -13.99 1.24
CA ASP A 78 9.81 -12.71 0.87
C ASP A 78 9.82 -11.73 2.05
N CYS A 79 11.01 -11.34 2.50
CA CYS A 79 11.17 -10.49 3.66
C CYS A 79 10.67 -9.05 3.46
N TYR A 80 10.65 -8.54 2.23
CA TYR A 80 10.12 -7.21 1.95
C TYR A 80 8.60 -7.21 1.97
N VAL A 81 7.98 -8.28 1.46
CA VAL A 81 6.52 -8.47 1.52
C VAL A 81 6.07 -8.61 2.97
N LEU A 82 6.69 -9.51 3.74
CA LEU A 82 6.38 -9.70 5.16
C LEU A 82 6.62 -8.41 5.97
N GLY A 83 7.72 -7.71 5.70
CA GLY A 83 8.02 -6.43 6.36
C GLY A 83 7.00 -5.35 6.05
N SER A 84 6.52 -5.28 4.81
CA SER A 84 5.49 -4.31 4.40
C SER A 84 4.15 -4.60 5.10
N TYR A 85 3.79 -5.88 5.22
CA TYR A 85 2.56 -6.25 5.92
C TYR A 85 2.64 -5.97 7.43
N ALA A 86 3.76 -6.32 8.06
CA ALA A 86 3.97 -6.01 9.48
C ALA A 86 3.94 -4.51 9.77
N SER A 87 4.53 -3.69 8.90
CA SER A 87 4.50 -2.22 9.02
C SER A 87 3.07 -1.70 8.96
N PHE A 88 2.28 -2.19 8.00
CA PHE A 88 0.88 -1.80 7.89
C PHE A 88 0.06 -2.16 9.13
N LEU A 89 0.21 -3.38 9.65
CA LEU A 89 -0.53 -3.82 10.84
C LEU A 89 -0.20 -2.97 12.07
N TRP A 90 1.07 -2.57 12.25
CA TRP A 90 1.45 -1.65 13.31
C TRP A 90 0.84 -0.26 13.12
N ASP A 91 0.96 0.30 11.92
CA ASP A 91 0.42 1.64 11.65
C ASP A 91 -1.10 1.70 11.81
N ALA A 92 -1.82 0.64 11.41
CA ALA A 92 -3.28 0.56 11.51
C ALA A 92 -3.75 0.42 12.97
N GLU A 93 -3.05 -0.39 13.79
CA GLU A 93 -3.35 -0.52 15.22
C GLU A 93 -3.14 0.82 15.96
N GLU A 94 -2.10 1.58 15.62
CA GLU A 94 -1.87 2.91 16.19
C GLU A 94 -2.97 3.92 15.81
N ASP A 95 -3.44 3.91 14.56
CA ASP A 95 -4.53 4.80 14.10
C ASP A 95 -5.85 4.47 14.83
N ASP A 96 -6.18 3.19 15.04
CA ASP A 96 -7.38 2.75 15.78
C ASP A 96 -7.36 3.20 17.26
N ASP A 97 -6.22 3.06 17.93
CA ASP A 97 -6.03 3.48 19.32
C ASP A 97 -6.21 5.00 19.49
N GLU A 98 -5.74 5.80 18.53
CA GLU A 98 -5.93 7.26 18.52
C GLU A 98 -7.40 7.66 18.30
N GLU A 99 -8.12 6.97 17.40
CA GLU A 99 -9.55 7.19 17.20
C GLU A 99 -10.37 6.86 18.46
N GLU A 100 -10.05 5.77 19.15
CA GLU A 100 -10.74 5.41 20.39
C GLU A 100 -10.49 6.47 21.49
N ALA A 101 -9.24 6.91 21.67
CA ALA A 101 -8.88 7.92 22.66
C ALA A 101 -9.55 9.28 22.41
N THR A 102 -9.66 9.70 21.15
CA THR A 102 -10.34 10.95 20.79
C THR A 102 -11.87 10.85 20.95
N SER A 103 -12.46 9.68 20.70
CA SER A 103 -13.89 9.44 20.91
C SER A 103 -14.29 9.37 22.39
N ALA A 104 -13.38 8.90 23.25
CA ALA A 104 -13.60 8.75 24.69
C ALA A 104 -13.38 10.05 25.50
N ALA A 105 -12.80 11.09 24.91
CA ALA A 105 -12.61 12.38 25.57
C ALA A 105 -13.95 13.14 25.71
N PRO A 106 -14.46 13.40 26.94
CA PRO A 106 -15.69 14.16 27.11
C PRO A 106 -15.51 15.59 26.58
N PRO A 107 -16.55 16.20 25.97
CA PRO A 107 -16.44 17.54 25.43
C PRO A 107 -16.03 18.50 26.54
N LEU A 108 -14.90 19.19 26.35
CA LEU A 108 -14.48 20.28 27.22
C LEU A 108 -15.58 21.35 27.16
N VAL A 109 -16.46 21.33 28.15
CA VAL A 109 -17.43 22.40 28.37
C VAL A 109 -16.60 23.63 28.72
N GLU A 110 -16.37 24.50 27.73
CA GLU A 110 -15.85 25.84 27.95
C GLU A 110 -16.87 26.59 28.81
N ALA A 111 -16.66 26.56 30.13
CA ALA A 111 -17.42 27.32 31.08
C ALA A 111 -16.70 28.65 31.32
N PHE A 112 -16.94 29.66 30.46
CA PHE A 112 -16.83 31.08 30.81
C PHE A 112 -17.79 31.93 29.98
#